data_AF-A0A1Y3ATE3-F1
#
_entry.id   AF-A0A1Y3ATE3-F1
#
_cell.length_a   1.000
_cell.length_b   1.000
_cell.length_c   1.000
_cell.angle_alpha   90.00
_cell.angle_beta   90.00
_cell.angle_gamma   90.00
#
_symmetry.space_group_name_H-M   'P 1'
#
loop_
_entity.id
_entity.type
_entity.pdbx_description
1 polymer ?
#
loop_
_entity_poly.entity_id
_entity_poly.type
_entity_poly.pdbx_seq_one_letter_code
_entity_poly.pdbx_strand_id
1 'polypeptide(L)' 'MPGEVAIGAIGRIRKVPRFIDDDSERIRRAHIIQVLWSADHRIIDGATMTRFCTLWKEYLENPFRIFF' A
#
# COMPACT_ATOMS: atom_id res chain seq x y z
N MET A 1 -23.79 -16.77 4.89
CA MET A 1 -22.40 -16.43 5.28
C MET A 1 -22.13 -15.02 4.79
N PRO A 2 -21.26 -14.22 5.45
CA PRO A 2 -20.76 -12.98 4.88
C PRO A 2 -20.14 -13.28 3.51
N GLY A 3 -20.39 -12.43 2.51
CA GLY A 3 -19.99 -12.66 1.11
C GLY A 3 -18.61 -12.10 0.77
N GLU A 4 -17.96 -11.44 1.72
CA GLU A 4 -16.70 -10.75 1.55
C GLU A 4 -15.52 -11.73 1.59
N VAL A 5 -14.61 -11.57 0.64
CA VAL A 5 -13.47 -12.48 0.43
C VAL A 5 -12.12 -11.86 0.80
N ALA A 6 -12.12 -10.60 1.20
CA ALA A 6 -10.95 -9.86 1.65
C ALA A 6 -11.32 -8.75 2.63
N ILE A 7 -10.38 -8.42 3.51
CA ILE A 7 -10.47 -7.28 4.44
C ILE A 7 -9.13 -6.54 4.49
N GLY A 8 -9.20 -5.21 4.51
CA GLY A 8 -8.05 -4.32 4.64
C GLY A 8 -8.06 -3.61 5.99
N ALA A 9 -6.90 -3.51 6.63
CA ALA A 9 -6.70 -2.70 7.82
C ALA A 9 -5.66 -1.61 7.57
N ILE A 10 -6.02 -0.36 7.88
CA ILE A 10 -5.19 0.82 7.69
C ILE A 10 -4.69 1.28 9.06
N GLY A 11 -3.37 1.26 9.24
CA GLY A 11 -2.72 1.67 10.47
C GLY A 11 -2.57 3.19 10.61
N ARG A 12 -1.90 3.60 11.70
CA ARG A 12 -1.59 5.00 11.97
C ARG A 12 -0.52 5.53 11.01
N ILE A 13 -0.70 6.75 10.51
CA ILE A 13 0.34 7.49 9.79
C ILE A 13 1.47 7.89 10.75
N ARG A 14 2.72 7.59 10.37
CA ARG A 14 3.94 7.96 11.11
C ARG A 14 4.82 8.87 10.25
N LYS A 15 5.43 9.87 10.88
CA LYS A 15 6.47 10.71 10.26
C LYS A 15 7.83 10.06 10.49
N VAL A 16 8.57 9.75 9.42
CA VAL A 16 9.90 9.13 9.50
C VAL A 16 10.90 9.82 8.56
N PRO A 17 12.20 9.83 8.86
CA PRO A 17 13.23 10.26 7.92
C PRO A 17 13.40 9.23 6.79
N ARG A 18 13.55 9.71 5.55
CA ARG A 18 13.86 8.92 4.36
C ARG A 18 14.88 9.66 3.48
N PHE A 19 15.80 8.91 2.88
CA PHE A 19 16.70 9.43 1.86
C PHE A 19 15.92 9.91 0.64
N ILE A 20 16.43 10.94 -0.02
CA ILE A 20 15.79 11.53 -1.21
C ILE A 20 16.14 10.75 -2.47
N ASP A 21 17.39 10.32 -2.58
CA ASP A 21 17.97 9.53 -3.65
C ASP A 21 19.08 8.64 -3.06
N ASP A 22 19.54 7.65 -3.82
CA ASP A 22 20.52 6.66 -3.34
C ASP A 22 21.95 7.23 -3.22
N ASP A 23 22.24 8.28 -3.99
CA ASP A 23 23.59 8.87 -4.11
C ASP A 23 23.80 10.12 -3.24
N SER A 24 22.77 10.64 -2.57
CA SER A 24 22.91 11.75 -1.62
C SER A 24 22.55 11.38 -0.19
N GLU A 25 23.29 11.94 0.76
CA GLU A 25 22.97 11.85 2.19
C GLU A 25 21.81 12.77 2.59
N ARG A 26 21.05 13.33 1.64
CA ARG A 26 19.96 14.24 1.93
C ARG A 26 18.75 13.46 2.41
N ILE A 27 18.24 13.84 3.58
CA ILE A 27 17.06 13.22 4.20
C ILE A 27 15.88 14.17 4.11
N ARG A 28 14.71 13.64 3.76
CA ARG A 28 13.41 14.32 3.87
C ARG A 28 12.50 13.64 4.89
N ARG A 29 11.55 14.39 5.41
CA ARG A 29 10.46 13.84 6.22
C ARG A 29 9.43 13.17 5.30
N ALA A 30 9.16 11.89 5.52
CA ALA A 30 8.12 11.14 4.83
C ALA A 30 6.98 10.77 5.80
N HIS A 31 5.75 10.78 5.30
CA HIS A 31 4.60 10.19 5.99
C HIS A 31 4.42 8.76 5.48
N ILE A 32 4.46 7.79 6.39
CA ILE A 32 4.30 6.37 6.06
C ILE A 32 3.10 5.81 6.80
N ILE A 33 2.32 4.99 6.11
CA ILE A 33 1.20 4.24 6.66
C ILE A 33 1.47 2.75 6.46
N GLN A 34 1.12 1.94 7.47
CA GLN A 34 1.15 0.49 7.34
C GLN A 34 -0.25 0.00 6.98
N VAL A 35 -0.34 -0.84 5.96
CA VAL A 35 -1.61 -1.40 5.48
C VAL A 35 -1.47 -2.90 5.45
N LEU A 36 -2.50 -3.58 5.93
CA LEU A 36 -2.57 -5.03 6.03
C LEU A 36 -3.76 -5.51 5.20
N TRP A 37 -3.57 -6.61 4.49
CA TRP A 37 -4.62 -7.26 3.72
C TRP A 37 -4.73 -8.71 4.16
N SER A 38 -5.95 -9.17 4.34
CA SER A 38 -6.29 -10.58 4.56
C SER A 38 -7.29 -11.00 3.49
N ALA A 39 -7.15 -12.21 2.96
CA ALA A 39 -8.03 -12.76 1.95
C ALA A 39 -8.26 -14.25 2.13
N ASP A 40 -9.41 -14.71 1.65
CA ASP A 40 -9.73 -16.13 1.55
C ASP A 40 -8.95 -16.77 0.40
N HIS A 41 -7.96 -17.60 0.75
CA HIS A 41 -7.08 -18.27 -0.21
C HIS A 41 -7.75 -19.36 -1.06
N ARG A 42 -9.00 -19.73 -0.75
CA ARG A 42 -9.79 -20.59 -1.65
C ARG A 42 -10.23 -19.84 -2.91
N ILE A 43 -10.20 -18.50 -2.86
CA ILE A 43 -10.71 -17.62 -3.91
C ILE A 43 -9.60 -16.72 -4.46
N ILE A 44 -8.70 -16.20 -3.61
CA ILE A 44 -7.65 -15.24 -3.98
C ILE A 44 -6.26 -15.84 -3.68
N ASP A 45 -5.45 -16.01 -4.72
CA ASP A 45 -4.04 -16.38 -4.57
C ASP A 45 -3.16 -15.18 -4.17
N GLY A 46 -1.97 -15.48 -3.65
CA GLY A 46 -1.04 -14.46 -3.16
C GLY A 46 -0.51 -13.51 -4.25
N ALA A 47 -0.34 -13.98 -5.49
CA ALA A 47 0.12 -13.13 -6.59
C ALA A 47 -0.96 -12.12 -6.98
N THR A 48 -2.22 -12.54 -6.97
CA THR A 48 -3.38 -11.68 -7.17
C THR A 48 -3.47 -10.61 -6.07
N MET A 49 -3.33 -10.99 -4.80
CA MET A 49 -3.30 -10.02 -3.70
C MET A 49 -2.12 -9.05 -3.84
N THR A 50 -0.94 -9.52 -4.24
CA THR A 50 0.24 -8.67 -4.43
C THR A 50 0.02 -7.63 -5.51
N ARG A 51 -0.54 -8.02 -6.67
CA ARG A 51 -0.88 -7.09 -7.75
C ARG A 51 -1.89 -6.03 -7.29
N PHE A 52 -2.92 -6.45 -6.54
CA PHE A 52 -3.89 -5.53 -5.94
C PHE A 52 -3.21 -4.53 -5.00
N CYS A 53 -2.36 -4.99 -4.07
CA CYS A 53 -1.63 -4.13 -3.14
C CYS A 53 -0.75 -3.09 -3.87
N THR A 54 -0.05 -3.51 -4.93
CA THR A 54 0.80 -2.63 -5.74
C THR A 54 -0.03 -1.56 -6.44
N LEU A 55 -1.14 -1.94 -7.08
CA LEU A 55 -2.03 -1.00 -7.76
C LEU A 55 -2.66 -0.01 -6.77
N TRP A 56 -3.11 -0.50 -5.61
CA TRP A 56 -3.66 0.32 -4.54
C TRP A 56 -2.62 1.33 -4.01
N LYS A 57 -1.38 0.89 -3.79
CA LYS A 57 -0.26 1.76 -3.39
C LYS A 57 0.00 2.82 -4.47
N GLU A 58 0.04 2.43 -5.73
CA GLU A 58 0.30 3.34 -6.85
C GLU A 58 -0.76 4.45 -6.95
N TYR A 59 -2.03 4.13 -6.76
CA TYR A 59 -3.11 5.13 -6.74
C TYR A 59 -3.00 6.10 -5.56
N LEU A 60 -2.57 5.64 -4.38
CA LEU A 60 -2.38 6.53 -3.25
C LEU A 60 -1.14 7.41 -3.37
N GLU A 61 -0.05 6.87 -3.94
CA GLU A 61 1.19 7.62 -4.16
C GLU A 61 1.08 8.57 -5.36
N ASN A 62 0.19 8.27 -6.31
CA ASN A 62 -0.07 9.07 -7.50
C ASN A 62 -1.58 9.24 -7.75
N PRO A 63 -2.28 10.12 -7.00
CA PRO A 63 -3.74 10.24 -7.04
C PRO A 63 -4.33 10.54 -8.43
N PHE A 64 -3.57 11.17 -9.32
CA PHE A 64 -4.02 11.47 -10.68
C PHE A 64 -4.28 10.20 -11.53
N ARG A 65 -3.64 9.06 -11.20
CA ARG A 65 -3.87 7.76 -11.87
C ARG A 65 -5.24 7.14 -11.61
N ILE A 66 -6.02 7.70 -10.68
CA ILE A 66 -7.42 7.31 -10.48
C ILE A 66 -8.31 7.91 -11.58
N PHE A 67 -7.94 9.09 -12.10
CA PHE A 67 -8.76 9.85 -13.05
C PHE A 67 -8.36 9.60 -14.51
N PHE A 68 -7.11 9.23 -14.76
CA PHE A 68 -6.53 9.01 -16.09
C PHE A 68 -5.76 7.70 -16.12
#